data_AF-A0A838RMD0-F1
#
_entry.id   AF-A0A838RMD0-F1
#
_cell.length_a   1.000
_cell.length_b   1.000
_cell.length_c   1.000
_cell.angle_alpha   90.00
_cell.angle_beta   90.00
_cell.angle_gamma   90.00
#
_symmetry.space_group_name_H-M   'P 1'
#
loop_
_entity.id
_entity.type
_entity.pdbx_description
1 polymer ?
#
loop_
_entity_poly.entity_id
_entity_poly.type
_entity_poly.pdbx_seq_one_letter_code
_entity_poly.pdbx_strand_id
1 'polypeptide(L)'
;AEIALERAQREEIKGAAQAIIDAQQTEIDEMTGWLQEWHGTAPSGEDHDMGMPEEMENLRTVPVEQFDVAFLEAMIPHHQAAIQMATLVSERTDRAELNTLAEAIMETQQAEIEQFESWKEEWSAE
;
A
#
# COMPACT_ATOMS: atom_id res chain seq x y z
N ALA A 1 -5.84 -1.96 -3.67
CA ALA A 1 -5.31 -3.07 -4.47
C ALA A 1 -6.39 -4.02 -5.01
N GLU A 2 -7.40 -4.42 -4.23
CA GLU A 2 -8.46 -5.36 -4.69
C GLU A 2 -9.12 -4.99 -6.02
N ILE A 3 -9.43 -3.70 -6.22
CA ILE A 3 -10.03 -3.23 -7.46
C ILE A 3 -9.18 -3.51 -8.71
N ALA A 4 -7.85 -3.62 -8.55
CA ALA A 4 -6.96 -3.95 -9.63
C ALA A 4 -7.04 -5.42 -10.05
N LEU A 5 -7.41 -6.33 -9.13
CA LEU A 5 -7.68 -7.73 -9.49
C LEU A 5 -8.85 -7.86 -10.48
N GLU A 6 -9.81 -6.94 -10.40
CA GLU A 6 -11.00 -6.92 -11.26
C GLU A 6 -10.80 -6.12 -12.54
N ARG A 7 -10.13 -4.96 -12.45
CA ARG A 7 -10.10 -3.96 -13.52
C ARG A 7 -8.82 -3.95 -14.34
N ALA A 8 -7.71 -4.45 -13.80
CA ALA A 8 -6.44 -4.38 -14.50
C ALA A 8 -6.42 -5.23 -15.77
N GLN A 9 -5.78 -4.71 -16.81
CA GLN A 9 -5.62 -5.43 -18.07
C GLN A 9 -4.35 -6.27 -18.08
N ARG A 10 -3.27 -5.74 -17.47
CA ARG A 10 -1.98 -6.41 -17.35
C ARG A 10 -1.93 -7.37 -16.17
N GLU A 11 -1.41 -8.57 -16.41
CA GLU A 11 -1.25 -9.59 -15.36
C GLU A 11 -0.18 -9.17 -14.34
N GLU A 12 0.77 -8.35 -14.75
CA GLU A 12 1.77 -7.69 -13.89
C GLU A 12 1.09 -6.88 -12.78
N ILE A 13 0.07 -6.08 -13.11
CA ILE A 13 -0.68 -5.28 -12.14
C ILE A 13 -1.49 -6.17 -11.20
N LYS A 14 -2.14 -7.23 -11.71
CA LYS A 14 -2.90 -8.16 -10.86
C LYS A 14 -1.98 -8.90 -9.89
N GLY A 15 -0.81 -9.33 -10.37
CA GLY A 15 0.20 -9.98 -9.55
C GLY A 15 0.70 -9.07 -8.43
N ALA A 16 1.07 -7.83 -8.76
CA ALA A 16 1.46 -6.84 -7.75
C ALA A 16 0.32 -6.53 -6.77
N ALA A 17 -0.92 -6.37 -7.27
CA ALA A 17 -2.07 -6.10 -6.42
C ALA A 17 -2.32 -7.23 -5.41
N GLN A 18 -2.19 -8.50 -5.83
CA GLN A 18 -2.32 -9.63 -4.91
C GLN A 18 -1.20 -9.63 -3.86
N ALA A 19 0.05 -9.39 -4.27
CA ALA A 19 1.17 -9.30 -3.34
C ALA A 19 0.99 -8.19 -2.29
N ILE A 20 0.52 -7.01 -2.72
CA ILE A 20 0.18 -5.90 -1.82
C ILE A 20 -0.91 -6.30 -0.81
N ILE A 21 -1.98 -6.97 -1.27
CA ILE A 21 -3.07 -7.41 -0.40
C ILE A 21 -2.54 -8.37 0.66
N ASP A 22 -1.76 -9.37 0.26
CA ASP A 22 -1.25 -10.39 1.16
C ASP A 22 -0.26 -9.79 2.19
N ALA A 23 0.63 -8.90 1.74
CA ALA A 23 1.57 -8.21 2.62
C ALA A 23 0.84 -7.30 3.61
N GLN A 24 0.02 -6.37 3.12
CA GLN A 24 -0.67 -5.41 4.00
C GLN A 24 -1.67 -6.08 4.94
N GLN A 25 -2.32 -7.19 4.54
CA GLN A 25 -3.18 -7.93 5.46
C GLN A 25 -2.38 -8.54 6.61
N THR A 26 -1.18 -9.06 6.33
CA THR A 26 -0.28 -9.58 7.37
C THR A 26 0.12 -8.46 8.35
N GLU A 27 0.49 -7.28 7.83
CA GLU A 27 0.85 -6.11 8.64
C GLU A 27 -0.33 -5.62 9.51
N ILE A 28 -1.55 -5.59 8.95
CA ILE A 28 -2.78 -5.24 9.66
C ILE A 28 -3.06 -6.23 10.79
N ASP A 29 -2.88 -7.52 10.54
CA ASP A 29 -3.11 -8.57 11.54
C ASP A 29 -2.12 -8.43 12.71
N GLU A 30 -0.85 -8.14 12.43
CA GLU A 30 0.18 -7.87 13.45
C GLU A 30 -0.18 -6.64 14.29
N MET A 31 -0.45 -5.50 13.64
CA MET A 31 -0.82 -4.26 14.33
C MET A 31 -2.09 -4.42 15.18
N THR A 32 -3.09 -5.13 14.66
CA THR A 32 -4.34 -5.43 15.37
C THR A 32 -4.07 -6.32 16.58
N GLY A 33 -3.23 -7.34 16.43
CA GLY A 33 -2.78 -8.21 17.52
C GLY A 33 -2.11 -7.41 18.64
N TRP A 34 -1.18 -6.51 18.30
CA TRP A 34 -0.48 -5.68 19.27
C TRP A 34 -1.40 -4.67 19.97
N LEU A 35 -2.36 -4.06 19.26
CA LEU A 35 -3.36 -3.19 19.90
C LEU A 35 -4.17 -3.96 20.94
N GLN A 36 -4.59 -5.19 20.61
CA GLN A 36 -5.36 -6.02 21.54
C GLN A 36 -4.50 -6.45 22.74
N GLU A 37 -3.24 -6.84 22.52
CA GLU A 37 -2.33 -7.27 23.56
C GLU A 37 -1.93 -6.13 24.51
N TRP A 38 -1.53 -4.98 23.96
CA TRP A 38 -0.96 -3.89 24.75
C TRP A 38 -2.02 -2.97 25.35
N HIS A 39 -3.17 -2.82 24.70
CA HIS A 39 -4.19 -1.84 25.06
C HIS A 39 -5.57 -2.43 25.27
N GLY A 40 -5.77 -3.73 25.03
CA GLY A 40 -7.07 -4.37 25.20
C GLY A 40 -8.12 -3.90 24.20
N THR A 41 -7.71 -3.26 23.10
CA THR A 41 -8.58 -2.68 22.08
C THR A 41 -8.27 -3.25 20.70
N ALA A 42 -9.25 -3.24 19.82
CA ALA A 42 -9.05 -3.42 18.39
C ALA A 42 -9.14 -2.05 17.68
N PRO A 43 -8.66 -1.94 16.43
CA PRO A 43 -9.02 -0.81 15.57
C PRO A 43 -10.54 -0.67 15.53
N SER A 44 -11.07 0.49 15.88
CA SER A 44 -12.50 0.77 15.71
C SER A 44 -12.77 1.05 14.24
N GLY A 45 -13.68 0.30 13.61
CA GLY A 45 -14.19 0.60 12.27
C GLY A 45 -15.09 1.85 12.21
N GLU A 46 -15.17 2.64 13.28
CA GLU A 46 -15.89 3.92 13.30
C GLU A 46 -14.99 5.00 12.66
N ASP A 47 -15.20 5.21 11.35
CA ASP A 47 -14.86 6.38 10.54
C ASP A 47 -13.93 7.40 11.20
N HIS A 48 -12.64 7.11 11.21
CA HIS A 48 -11.69 8.17 10.88
C HIS A 48 -11.25 7.87 9.46
N ASP A 49 -11.95 8.53 8.54
CA ASP A 49 -11.56 8.83 7.18
C ASP A 49 -10.13 9.41 7.20
N MET A 50 -9.13 8.57 7.38
CA MET A 50 -7.83 8.78 6.75
C MET A 50 -8.11 8.50 5.28
N GLY A 51 -8.83 9.42 4.65
CA GLY A 51 -9.47 9.20 3.37
C GLY A 51 -8.46 8.67 2.39
N MET A 52 -8.83 7.59 1.71
CA MET A 52 -8.10 7.12 0.55
C MET A 52 -7.83 8.36 -0.32
N PRO A 53 -6.58 8.62 -0.73
CA PRO A 53 -6.28 9.76 -1.58
C PRO A 53 -7.26 9.82 -2.75
N GLU A 54 -7.66 11.02 -3.15
CA GLU A 54 -8.65 11.21 -4.23
C GLU A 54 -8.22 10.43 -5.50
N GLU A 55 -6.91 10.30 -5.73
CA GLU A 55 -6.37 9.47 -6.82
C GLU A 55 -6.75 7.99 -6.72
N MET A 56 -6.77 7.40 -5.52
CA MET A 56 -7.20 6.01 -5.31
C MET A 56 -8.70 5.83 -5.52
N GLU A 57 -9.52 6.80 -5.11
CA GLU A 57 -10.96 6.79 -5.34
C GLU A 57 -11.29 6.88 -6.84
N ASN A 58 -10.52 7.68 -7.58
CA ASN A 58 -10.68 7.82 -9.02
C ASN A 58 -10.49 6.50 -9.79
N LEU A 59 -9.67 5.56 -9.28
CA LEU A 59 -9.47 4.24 -9.88
C LEU A 59 -10.77 3.44 -10.10
N ARG A 60 -11.82 3.77 -9.35
CA ARG A 60 -13.16 3.16 -9.51
C ARG A 60 -13.82 3.54 -10.84
N THR A 61 -13.48 4.69 -11.38
CA THR A 61 -14.20 5.31 -12.50
C THR A 61 -13.35 5.53 -13.75
N VAL A 62 -12.02 5.45 -13.66
CA VAL A 62 -11.14 5.56 -14.84
C VAL A 62 -11.51 4.53 -15.90
N PRO A 63 -11.46 4.88 -17.20
CA PRO A 63 -11.64 3.90 -18.29
C PRO A 63 -10.69 2.71 -18.11
N VAL A 64 -11.15 1.51 -18.45
CA VAL A 64 -10.39 0.26 -18.23
C VAL A 64 -9.05 0.30 -18.97
N GLU A 65 -9.01 0.93 -20.14
CA GLU A 65 -7.80 1.11 -20.96
C GLU A 65 -6.75 2.03 -20.31
N GLN A 66 -7.16 2.84 -19.35
CA GLN A 66 -6.29 3.76 -18.60
C GLN A 66 -6.02 3.26 -17.18
N PHE A 67 -6.66 2.17 -16.76
CA PHE A 67 -6.64 1.70 -15.38
C PHE A 67 -5.23 1.36 -14.91
N ASP A 68 -4.45 0.61 -15.70
CA ASP A 68 -3.14 0.14 -15.28
C ASP A 68 -2.18 1.31 -15.01
N VAL A 69 -2.16 2.32 -15.89
CA VAL A 69 -1.33 3.53 -15.69
C VAL A 69 -1.84 4.35 -14.51
N ALA A 70 -3.15 4.55 -14.39
CA ALA A 70 -3.75 5.28 -13.28
C ALA A 70 -3.45 4.59 -11.93
N PHE A 71 -3.45 3.26 -11.89
CA PHE A 71 -3.09 2.48 -10.71
C PHE A 71 -1.64 2.76 -10.28
N LEU A 72 -0.68 2.73 -11.21
CA LEU A 72 0.72 3.05 -10.90
C LEU A 72 0.89 4.50 -10.44
N GLU A 73 0.18 5.44 -11.08
CA GLU A 73 0.21 6.87 -10.71
C GLU A 73 -0.38 7.16 -9.34
N ALA A 74 -1.36 6.37 -8.89
CA ALA A 74 -1.92 6.48 -7.55
C ALA A 74 -1.07 5.75 -6.50
N MET A 75 -0.53 4.58 -6.82
CA MET A 75 0.17 3.73 -5.85
C MET A 75 1.56 4.23 -5.50
N ILE A 76 2.32 4.80 -6.45
CA ILE A 76 3.66 5.35 -6.19
C ILE A 76 3.63 6.42 -5.07
N PRO A 77 2.84 7.51 -5.16
CA PRO A 77 2.82 8.52 -4.10
C PRO A 77 2.21 7.99 -2.79
N HIS A 78 1.26 7.06 -2.86
CA HIS A 78 0.72 6.41 -1.66
C HIS A 78 1.81 5.64 -0.90
N HIS A 79 2.61 4.85 -1.60
CA HIS A 79 3.72 4.11 -1.02
C HIS A 79 4.80 5.03 -0.46
N GLN A 80 5.13 6.12 -1.17
CA GLN A 80 6.05 7.13 -0.67
C GLN A 80 5.57 7.77 0.64
N ALA A 81 4.25 7.97 0.79
CA ALA A 81 3.67 8.47 2.05
C ALA A 81 3.77 7.42 3.16
N ALA A 82 3.54 6.14 2.86
CA ALA A 82 3.69 5.04 3.83
C ALA A 82 5.14 4.91 4.32
N ILE A 83 6.12 4.98 3.42
CA ILE A 83 7.55 4.98 3.76
C ILE A 83 7.90 6.17 4.67
N GLN A 84 7.42 7.38 4.34
CA GLN A 84 7.62 8.54 5.20
C GLN A 84 7.05 8.33 6.60
N MET A 85 5.90 7.68 6.74
CA MET A 85 5.33 7.35 8.05
C MET A 85 6.14 6.28 8.79
N ALA A 86 6.61 5.24 8.07
CA ALA A 86 7.42 4.17 8.64
C ALA A 86 8.77 4.68 9.17
N THR A 87 9.43 5.61 8.48
CA THR A 87 10.70 6.19 8.95
C THR A 87 10.57 6.87 10.33
N LEU A 88 9.42 7.50 10.61
CA LEU A 88 9.14 8.18 11.88
C LEU A 88 8.94 7.22 13.06
N VAL A 89 8.71 5.92 12.82
CA VAL A 89 8.47 4.94 13.89
C VAL A 89 9.69 4.85 14.81
N SER A 90 10.88 4.72 14.23
CA SER A 90 12.14 4.62 14.99
C SER A 90 12.43 5.84 15.87
N GLU A 91 11.87 7.01 15.52
CA GLU A 91 12.01 8.24 16.29
C GLU A 91 10.99 8.37 17.43
N ARG A 92 9.93 7.54 17.42
CA ARG A 92 8.75 7.68 18.29
C ARG A 92 8.54 6.50 19.23
N THR A 93 9.24 5.39 19.06
CA THR A 93 9.10 4.20 19.91
C THR A 93 10.38 3.38 20.00
N ASP A 94 10.60 2.77 21.17
CA ASP A 94 11.66 1.78 21.41
C ASP A 94 11.17 0.32 21.25
N ARG A 95 9.91 0.11 20.87
CA ARG A 95 9.34 -1.24 20.71
C ARG A 95 9.95 -1.91 19.48
N ALA A 96 10.65 -3.02 19.70
CA ALA A 96 11.34 -3.76 18.64
C ALA A 96 10.36 -4.25 17.56
N GLU A 97 9.17 -4.69 17.96
CA GLU A 97 8.12 -5.20 17.06
C GLU A 97 7.67 -4.13 16.05
N LEU A 98 7.46 -2.90 16.51
CA LEU A 98 7.09 -1.78 15.65
C LEU A 98 8.23 -1.35 14.72
N ASN A 99 9.47 -1.36 15.22
CA ASN A 99 10.63 -1.02 14.40
C ASN A 99 10.87 -2.06 13.30
N THR A 100 10.74 -3.35 13.61
CA THR A 100 10.84 -4.43 12.62
C THR A 100 9.76 -4.32 11.56
N LEU A 101 8.51 -4.07 11.94
CA LEU A 101 7.43 -3.86 10.97
C LEU A 101 7.70 -2.64 10.07
N ALA A 102 8.13 -1.52 10.66
CA ALA A 102 8.44 -0.33 9.90
C ALA A 102 9.55 -0.55 8.88
N GLU A 103 10.62 -1.27 9.25
CA GLU A 103 11.69 -1.66 8.33
C GLU A 103 11.18 -2.53 7.17
N ALA A 104 10.33 -3.53 7.47
CA ALA A 104 9.73 -4.39 6.44
C ALA A 104 8.85 -3.59 5.47
N ILE A 105 7.98 -2.71 5.99
CA ILE A 105 7.15 -1.82 5.17
C ILE A 105 8.02 -0.96 4.24
N MET A 106 9.09 -0.37 4.77
CA MET A 106 9.99 0.46 3.96
C MET A 106 10.64 -0.33 2.83
N GLU A 107 11.16 -1.53 3.13
CA GLU A 107 11.81 -2.38 2.12
C GLU A 107 10.83 -2.83 1.03
N THR A 108 9.68 -3.38 1.43
CA THR A 108 8.69 -3.89 0.49
C THR A 108 8.11 -2.78 -0.38
N GLN A 109 7.69 -1.66 0.21
CA GLN A 109 7.07 -0.59 -0.56
C GLN A 109 8.07 0.17 -1.43
N GLN A 110 9.35 0.24 -1.05
CA GLN A 110 10.39 0.79 -1.91
C GLN A 110 10.63 -0.09 -3.14
N ALA A 111 10.68 -1.41 -2.97
CA ALA A 111 10.81 -2.35 -4.09
C ALA A 111 9.61 -2.27 -5.04
N GLU A 112 8.40 -2.10 -4.51
CA GLU A 112 7.18 -1.92 -5.31
C GLU A 112 7.19 -0.59 -6.10
N ILE A 113 7.68 0.51 -5.51
CA ILE A 113 7.87 1.77 -6.24
C ILE A 113 8.82 1.58 -7.43
N GLU A 114 9.96 0.94 -7.23
CA GLU A 114 10.95 0.71 -8.29
C GLU A 114 10.37 -0.15 -9.42
N GLN A 115 9.61 -1.19 -9.06
CA GLN A 115 8.88 -2.04 -10.00
C GLN A 115 7.87 -1.22 -10.82
N PHE A 116 7.10 -0.35 -10.16
CA PHE A 116 6.07 0.49 -10.79
C PHE A 116 6.66 1.55 -11.70
N GLU A 117 7.77 2.18 -11.30
CA GLU A 117 8.49 3.13 -12.15
C GLU A 117 9.06 2.45 -13.40
N SER A 118 9.65 1.25 -13.26
CA SER A 118 10.13 0.45 -14.40
C SER A 118 9.01 0.17 -15.39
N TRP A 119 7.84 -0.26 -14.91
CA TRP A 119 6.68 -0.53 -15.76
C TRP A 119 6.15 0.73 -16.46
N LYS A 120 6.10 1.87 -15.77
CA LYS A 120 5.71 3.15 -16.40
C LYS A 120 6.63 3.52 -17.55
N GLU A 121 7.94 3.37 -17.37
CA GLU A 121 8.92 3.64 -18.41
C GLU A 121 8.76 2.69 -19.59
N GLU A 122 8.71 1.39 -19.32
CA GLU A 122 8.55 0.33 -20.33
C GLU A 122 7.28 0.52 -21.16
N TRP A 123 6.13 0.75 -20.53
CA TRP A 123 4.84 0.86 -21.23
C TRP A 123 4.67 2.20 -21.95
N SER A 124 5.38 3.25 -21.53
CA SER A 124 5.39 4.53 -22.24
C SER A 124 6.14 4.49 -23.58
N ALA A 125 6.97 3.47 -23.78
CA ALA A 125 7.74 3.24 -25.00
C ALA A 125 7.01 2.34 -26.02
N GLU A 126 5.84 1.79 -25.66
CA GLU A 126 4.96 0.98 -26.52
C GLU A 126 4.02 1.84 -27.38
#